data_AF-A0A673XXW9-F1
#
_entry.id   AF-A0A673XXW9-F1
#
_cell.length_a   1.000
_cell.length_b   1.000
_cell.length_c   1.000
_cell.angle_alpha   90.00
_cell.angle_beta   90.00
_cell.angle_gamma   90.00
#
_symmetry.space_group_name_H-M   'P 1'
#
loop_
_entity.id
_entity.type
_entity.pdbx_description
1 polymer ?
#
loop_
_entity_poly.entity_id
_entity_poly.type
_entity_poly.pdbx_seq_one_letter_code
_entity_poly.pdbx_strand_id
1 'polypeptide(L)'
;MLRLPTVMRQMRPVSRALAPHLTRAYAKDVKFGADARAMMLKGVDLLADAVAVTMGPKGRTVIIEQSWGSPKVTKDGVTVAKAIDLKCKYQNIGAKLVQDVANNTNEEAGDGTTTATVLARAIAKEGFDSISKGANPVEIRRGVICFVNTGPCTQSVSFI
;
A
#
# COMPACT_ATOMS: atom_id res chain seq x y z
N MET A 1 -30.63 31.77 74.49
CA MET A 1 -30.76 32.94 73.60
C MET A 1 -29.44 33.18 72.88
N LEU A 2 -29.22 32.62 71.69
CA LEU A 2 -28.18 33.11 70.77
C LEU A 2 -28.70 33.02 69.34
N ARG A 3 -28.64 34.17 68.67
CA ARG A 3 -29.21 34.52 67.36
C ARG A 3 -28.42 33.86 66.21
N LEU A 4 -29.14 33.52 65.15
CA LEU A 4 -28.61 33.27 63.80
C LEU A 4 -27.81 34.48 63.27
N PRO A 5 -26.81 34.23 62.43
CA PRO A 5 -26.49 35.12 61.33
C PRO A 5 -26.69 34.43 59.97
N THR A 6 -27.44 35.13 59.13
CA THR A 6 -27.64 34.93 57.69
C THR A 6 -26.35 35.29 56.95
N VAL A 7 -25.72 34.35 56.22
CA VAL A 7 -24.91 34.70 55.04
C VAL A 7 -25.02 33.57 54.00
N MET A 8 -25.82 33.85 52.98
CA MET A 8 -25.71 33.20 51.66
C MET A 8 -24.26 33.26 51.17
N ARG A 9 -23.65 32.11 50.89
CA ARG A 9 -22.49 32.09 49.99
C ARG A 9 -22.40 30.78 49.21
N GLN A 10 -22.78 30.90 47.95
CA GLN A 10 -22.28 30.14 46.79
C GLN A 10 -22.72 28.68 46.67
N MET A 11 -23.84 28.49 45.94
CA MET A 11 -23.99 27.38 45.02
C MET A 11 -22.72 27.30 44.15
N ARG A 12 -21.89 26.28 44.38
CA ARG A 12 -20.87 25.89 43.40
C ARG A 12 -21.63 25.31 42.20
N PRO A 13 -21.43 25.81 40.97
CA PRO A 13 -21.92 25.08 39.83
C PRO A 13 -21.22 23.72 39.85
N VAL A 14 -22.01 22.65 39.73
CA VAL A 14 -21.49 21.34 39.36
C VAL A 14 -20.90 21.53 37.96
N SER A 15 -19.62 21.90 37.91
CA SER A 15 -18.84 21.87 36.69
C SER A 15 -18.81 20.40 36.27
N ARG A 16 -19.73 20.07 35.36
CA ARG A 16 -19.55 19.06 34.34
C ARG A 16 -18.14 19.24 33.76
N ALA A 17 -17.15 18.57 34.34
CA ALA A 17 -16.10 17.96 33.54
C ALA A 17 -16.81 16.76 32.86
N LEU A 18 -17.68 17.00 31.88
CA LEU A 18 -17.27 17.04 30.47
C LEU A 18 -16.21 15.96 30.25
N ALA A 19 -16.75 14.81 29.85
CA ALA A 19 -16.11 13.60 29.40
C ALA A 19 -14.65 13.81 28.98
N PRO A 20 -13.72 12.88 29.29
CA PRO A 20 -12.47 12.84 28.56
C PRO A 20 -12.89 12.72 27.10
N HIS A 21 -12.59 13.79 26.37
CA HIS A 21 -12.82 13.90 24.96
C HIS A 21 -12.33 12.58 24.36
N LEU A 22 -13.21 11.87 23.69
CA LEU A 22 -12.90 10.69 22.89
C LEU A 22 -12.05 11.15 21.69
N THR A 23 -10.88 11.74 21.94
CA THR A 23 -9.79 11.71 20.97
C THR A 23 -9.33 10.27 20.96
N ARG A 24 -10.01 9.45 20.16
CA ARG A 24 -9.49 8.19 19.66
C ARG A 24 -8.29 8.55 18.76
N ALA A 25 -7.21 9.01 19.38
CA ALA A 25 -5.92 9.12 18.75
C ALA A 25 -5.47 7.67 18.56
N TYR A 26 -5.78 7.11 17.40
CA TYR A 26 -5.11 5.90 16.97
C TYR A 26 -3.61 6.19 16.98
N ALA A 27 -2.89 5.63 17.94
CA ALA A 27 -1.45 5.68 17.97
C ALA A 27 -0.93 5.13 16.62
N LYS A 28 -0.11 5.92 15.93
CA LYS A 28 0.47 5.55 14.63
C LYS A 28 1.87 5.02 14.89
N ASP A 29 2.14 3.83 14.38
CA ASP A 29 3.50 3.26 14.34
C ASP A 29 4.21 3.78 13.09
N VAL A 30 5.43 4.29 13.25
CA VAL A 30 6.19 4.93 12.17
C VAL A 30 7.53 4.23 12.02
N LYS A 31 7.83 3.80 10.79
CA LYS A 31 9.10 3.16 10.43
C LYS A 31 9.78 3.97 9.34
N PHE A 32 11.11 4.00 9.39
CA PHE A 32 11.93 4.85 8.53
C PHE A 32 12.99 4.04 7.79
N GLY A 33 13.52 4.62 6.72
CA GLY A 33 14.70 4.12 6.04
C GLY A 33 14.52 2.78 5.32
N ALA A 34 15.60 2.00 5.30
CA ALA A 34 15.68 0.75 4.55
C ALA A 34 14.74 -0.34 5.10
N ASP A 35 14.53 -0.39 6.41
CA ASP A 35 13.68 -1.41 7.05
C ASP A 35 12.22 -1.30 6.61
N ALA A 36 11.71 -0.07 6.49
CA ALA A 36 10.37 0.18 5.98
C ALA A 36 10.23 -0.29 4.52
N ARG A 37 11.23 0.03 3.67
CA ARG A 37 11.25 -0.39 2.26
C ARG A 37 11.36 -1.90 2.11
N ALA A 38 12.19 -2.57 2.91
CA ALA A 38 12.32 -4.01 2.90
C ALA A 38 11.01 -4.72 3.27
N MET A 39 10.27 -4.19 4.24
CA MET A 39 8.94 -4.73 4.56
C MET A 39 7.90 -4.47 3.47
N MET A 40 7.95 -3.32 2.82
CA MET A 40 7.06 -3.04 1.68
C MET A 40 7.37 -3.98 0.50
N LEU A 41 8.65 -4.18 0.18
CA LEU A 41 9.09 -5.09 -0.89
C LEU A 41 8.60 -6.53 -0.65
N LYS A 42 8.66 -7.03 0.59
CA LYS A 42 8.08 -8.34 0.94
C LYS A 42 6.59 -8.44 0.58
N GLY A 43 5.83 -7.36 0.78
CA GLY A 43 4.41 -7.33 0.40
C GLY A 43 4.19 -7.30 -1.11
N VAL A 44 5.02 -6.55 -1.84
CA VAL A 44 5.05 -6.51 -3.30
C VAL A 44 5.36 -7.90 -3.88
N ASP A 45 6.39 -8.56 -3.37
CA ASP A 45 6.82 -9.88 -3.83
C ASP A 45 5.73 -10.94 -3.61
N LEU A 46 5.11 -10.97 -2.41
CA LEU A 46 4.03 -11.92 -2.11
C LEU A 46 2.85 -11.80 -3.07
N LEU A 47 2.43 -10.57 -3.38
CA LEU A 47 1.31 -10.35 -4.31
C LEU A 47 1.72 -10.71 -5.74
N ALA A 48 2.90 -10.26 -6.18
CA ALA A 48 3.38 -10.50 -7.53
C ALA A 48 3.63 -11.99 -7.80
N ASP A 49 4.14 -12.75 -6.82
CA ASP A 49 4.31 -14.20 -6.93
C ASP A 49 2.97 -14.92 -7.09
N ALA A 50 1.95 -14.50 -6.35
CA ALA A 50 0.60 -15.07 -6.45
C ALA A 50 -0.08 -14.74 -7.78
N VAL A 51 0.19 -13.58 -8.38
CA VAL A 51 -0.39 -13.18 -9.67
C VAL A 51 0.40 -13.78 -10.85
N ALA A 52 1.72 -13.91 -10.73
CA ALA A 52 2.59 -14.41 -11.80
C ALA A 52 2.27 -15.85 -12.23
N VAL A 53 1.72 -16.70 -11.34
CA VAL A 53 1.36 -18.08 -11.70
C VAL A 53 0.23 -18.16 -12.73
N THR A 54 -0.58 -17.11 -12.86
CA THR A 54 -1.68 -17.07 -13.85
C THR A 54 -1.22 -16.58 -15.21
N MET A 55 0.06 -16.19 -15.36
CA MET A 55 0.58 -15.58 -16.57
C MET A 55 0.65 -16.57 -17.76
N GLY A 56 0.17 -16.12 -18.92
CA GLY A 56 0.32 -16.79 -20.20
C GLY A 56 -0.63 -17.97 -20.44
N PRO A 57 -0.57 -18.61 -21.63
CA PRO A 57 -1.49 -19.69 -22.01
C PRO A 57 -1.32 -20.96 -21.16
N LYS A 58 -0.14 -21.14 -20.56
CA LYS A 58 0.19 -22.24 -19.62
C LYS A 58 0.02 -21.82 -18.15
N GLY A 59 -0.61 -20.67 -17.89
CA GLY A 59 -0.90 -20.18 -16.55
C GLY A 59 -1.77 -21.17 -15.76
N ARG A 60 -1.46 -21.29 -14.46
CA ARG A 60 -2.19 -22.14 -13.53
C ARG A 60 -3.32 -21.35 -12.88
N THR A 61 -4.33 -22.07 -12.40
CA THR A 61 -5.44 -21.47 -11.66
C THR A 61 -5.05 -21.20 -10.22
N VAL A 62 -5.54 -20.09 -9.68
CA VAL A 62 -5.47 -19.76 -8.27
C VAL A 62 -6.84 -20.01 -7.64
N ILE A 63 -6.85 -20.57 -6.43
CA ILE A 63 -8.05 -20.84 -5.66
C ILE A 63 -8.14 -19.78 -4.57
N ILE A 64 -9.28 -19.09 -4.49
CA ILE A 64 -9.54 -18.01 -3.57
C ILE A 64 -10.69 -18.43 -2.64
N GLU A 65 -10.46 -18.32 -1.33
CA GLU A 65 -11.50 -18.52 -0.33
C GLU A 65 -12.57 -17.43 -0.42
N GLN A 66 -13.84 -17.83 -0.35
CA GLN A 66 -14.97 -16.91 -0.26
C GLN A 66 -15.61 -17.05 1.12
N SER A 67 -16.08 -15.95 1.70
CA SER A 67 -16.69 -15.95 3.04
C SER A 67 -17.94 -16.83 3.16
N TRP A 68 -18.62 -17.10 2.02
CA TRP A 68 -19.75 -17.99 1.94
C TRP A 68 -19.73 -18.73 0.60
N GLY A 69 -20.15 -20.01 0.61
CA GLY A 69 -20.25 -20.83 -0.59
C GLY A 69 -18.95 -21.55 -0.97
N SER A 70 -18.84 -21.90 -2.25
CA SER A 70 -17.69 -22.63 -2.80
C SER A 70 -16.52 -21.70 -3.10
N PRO A 71 -15.26 -22.18 -3.01
CA PRO A 71 -14.09 -21.36 -3.32
C PRO A 71 -14.07 -20.94 -4.79
N LYS A 72 -13.60 -19.72 -5.07
CA LYS A 72 -13.50 -19.18 -6.43
C LYS A 72 -12.20 -19.64 -7.07
N VAL A 73 -12.31 -20.36 -8.18
CA VAL A 73 -11.16 -20.73 -9.02
C VAL A 73 -11.06 -19.73 -10.16
N THR A 74 -9.91 -19.06 -10.31
CA THR A 74 -9.72 -18.03 -11.34
C THR A 74 -8.33 -18.09 -11.96
N LYS A 75 -8.22 -17.59 -13.20
CA LYS A 75 -6.95 -17.29 -13.88
C LYS A 75 -6.72 -15.78 -14.03
N ASP A 76 -7.63 -14.95 -13.50
CA ASP A 76 -7.60 -13.52 -13.73
C ASP A 76 -6.68 -12.85 -12.70
N GLY A 77 -5.57 -12.27 -13.17
CA GLY A 77 -4.57 -11.64 -12.30
C GLY A 77 -5.14 -10.54 -11.41
N VAL A 78 -6.10 -9.75 -11.93
CA VAL A 78 -6.77 -8.67 -11.17
C VAL A 78 -7.62 -9.22 -10.03
N THR A 79 -8.35 -10.30 -10.28
CA THR A 79 -9.20 -10.93 -9.26
C THR A 79 -8.33 -11.52 -8.14
N VAL A 80 -7.21 -12.14 -8.50
CA VAL A 80 -6.22 -12.64 -7.53
C VAL A 80 -5.61 -11.49 -6.74
N ALA A 81 -5.16 -10.43 -7.41
CA ALA A 81 -4.59 -9.25 -6.75
C ALA A 81 -5.59 -8.63 -5.76
N LYS A 82 -6.87 -8.50 -6.13
CA LYS A 82 -7.94 -7.95 -5.29
C LYS A 82 -8.21 -8.76 -4.02
N ALA A 83 -8.02 -10.07 -4.06
CA ALA A 83 -8.29 -10.96 -2.94
C ALA A 83 -7.16 -11.01 -1.89
N ILE A 84 -5.98 -10.49 -2.21
CA ILE A 84 -4.82 -10.54 -1.31
C ILE A 84 -4.85 -9.34 -0.37
N ASP A 85 -4.99 -9.63 0.92
CA ASP A 85 -4.82 -8.67 2.01
C ASP A 85 -3.86 -9.24 3.06
N LEU A 86 -2.86 -8.45 3.44
CA LEU A 86 -1.81 -8.87 4.36
C LEU A 86 -2.05 -8.36 5.78
N LYS A 87 -1.84 -9.21 6.79
CA LYS A 87 -2.01 -8.86 8.21
C LYS A 87 -1.03 -7.76 8.66
N CYS A 88 0.19 -7.76 8.13
CA CYS A 88 1.18 -6.74 8.44
C CYS A 88 0.89 -5.46 7.65
N LYS A 89 0.65 -4.34 8.33
CA LYS A 89 0.30 -3.06 7.70
C LYS A 89 1.32 -2.59 6.66
N TYR A 90 2.61 -2.70 6.94
CA TYR A 90 3.68 -2.24 6.03
C TYR A 90 3.77 -3.07 4.75
N GLN A 91 3.65 -4.40 4.88
CA GLN A 91 3.58 -5.28 3.72
C GLN A 91 2.30 -5.02 2.92
N ASN A 92 1.17 -4.82 3.63
CA ASN A 92 -0.11 -4.53 2.98
C ASN A 92 -0.06 -3.23 2.17
N ILE A 93 0.64 -2.20 2.65
CA ILE A 93 0.85 -0.96 1.87
C ILE A 93 1.56 -1.29 0.55
N GLY A 94 2.63 -2.09 0.58
CA GLY A 94 3.33 -2.52 -0.64
C GLY A 94 2.42 -3.30 -1.59
N ALA A 95 1.65 -4.25 -1.07
CA ALA A 95 0.68 -5.03 -1.85
C ALA A 95 -0.41 -4.15 -2.47
N LYS A 96 -0.97 -3.20 -1.71
CA LYS A 96 -2.00 -2.27 -2.20
C LYS A 96 -1.51 -1.41 -3.36
N LEU A 97 -0.26 -0.93 -3.31
CA LEU A 97 0.31 -0.17 -4.43
C LEU A 97 0.36 -0.97 -5.73
N VAL A 98 0.69 -2.26 -5.67
CA VAL A 98 0.72 -3.13 -6.86
C VAL A 98 -0.69 -3.52 -7.30
N GLN A 99 -1.61 -3.69 -6.35
CA GLN A 99 -3.04 -3.88 -6.63
C GLN A 99 -3.61 -2.69 -7.41
N ASP A 100 -3.25 -1.46 -7.03
CA ASP A 100 -3.67 -0.23 -7.74
C ASP A 100 -3.12 -0.20 -9.17
N VAL A 101 -1.86 -0.60 -9.38
CA VAL A 101 -1.29 -0.72 -10.74
C VAL A 101 -2.10 -1.71 -11.57
N ALA A 102 -2.41 -2.89 -11.02
CA ALA A 102 -3.20 -3.90 -11.73
C ALA A 102 -4.61 -3.42 -12.07
N ASN A 103 -5.25 -2.69 -11.15
CA ASN A 103 -6.58 -2.13 -11.34
C ASN A 103 -6.59 -1.07 -12.45
N ASN A 104 -5.64 -0.14 -12.43
CA ASN A 104 -5.55 0.91 -13.43
C ASN A 104 -5.33 0.33 -14.83
N THR A 105 -4.42 -0.65 -14.97
CA THR A 105 -4.20 -1.34 -16.25
C THR A 105 -5.46 -2.06 -16.73
N ASN A 106 -6.22 -2.65 -15.82
CA ASN A 106 -7.48 -3.31 -16.17
C ASN A 106 -8.56 -2.31 -16.62
N GLU A 107 -8.63 -1.14 -15.99
CA GLU A 107 -9.60 -0.10 -16.35
C GLU A 107 -9.27 0.57 -17.69
N GLU A 108 -7.99 0.75 -18.01
CA GLU A 108 -7.55 1.40 -19.25
C GLU A 108 -7.51 0.42 -20.45
N ALA A 109 -6.94 -0.77 -20.26
CA ALA A 109 -6.67 -1.70 -21.37
C ALA A 109 -7.49 -3.00 -21.31
N GLY A 110 -7.95 -3.42 -20.12
CA GLY A 110 -8.67 -4.69 -19.93
C GLY A 110 -7.82 -5.97 -20.06
N ASP A 111 -6.53 -5.85 -20.36
CA ASP A 111 -5.55 -6.94 -20.42
C ASP A 111 -4.17 -6.42 -19.95
N GLY A 112 -3.19 -7.32 -19.78
CA GLY A 112 -1.82 -6.96 -19.39
C GLY A 112 -1.65 -6.72 -17.90
N THR A 113 -2.66 -7.04 -17.09
CA THR A 113 -2.68 -6.81 -15.63
C THR A 113 -1.61 -7.64 -14.92
N THR A 114 -1.46 -8.91 -15.30
CA THR A 114 -0.38 -9.78 -14.82
C THR A 114 1.00 -9.28 -15.27
N THR A 115 1.11 -8.76 -16.49
CA THR A 115 2.37 -8.19 -17.00
C THR A 115 2.76 -6.92 -16.22
N ALA A 116 1.80 -6.03 -15.98
CA ALA A 116 2.01 -4.80 -15.23
C ALA A 116 2.47 -5.07 -13.80
N THR A 117 1.88 -6.06 -13.12
CA THR A 117 2.29 -6.44 -11.75
C THR A 117 3.71 -7.01 -11.70
N VAL A 118 4.08 -7.87 -12.66
CA VAL A 118 5.43 -8.44 -12.74
C VAL A 118 6.48 -7.37 -13.05
N LEU A 119 6.17 -6.44 -13.96
CA LEU A 119 7.04 -5.30 -14.26
C LEU A 119 7.18 -4.36 -13.06
N ALA A 120 6.07 -4.05 -12.37
CA ALA A 120 6.09 -3.22 -11.17
C ALA A 120 6.98 -3.83 -10.08
N ARG A 121 6.92 -5.16 -9.86
CA ARG A 121 7.83 -5.87 -8.95
C ARG A 121 9.29 -5.67 -9.37
N ALA A 122 9.62 -5.89 -10.65
CA ALA A 122 11.00 -5.78 -11.14
C ALA A 122 11.57 -4.37 -10.94
N ILE A 123 10.80 -3.34 -11.30
CA ILE A 123 11.19 -1.93 -11.13
C ILE A 123 11.35 -1.59 -9.64
N ALA A 124 10.42 -2.03 -8.79
CA ALA A 124 10.48 -1.76 -7.35
C ALA A 124 11.71 -2.39 -6.71
N LYS A 125 12.04 -3.64 -7.07
CA LYS A 125 13.20 -4.36 -6.54
C LYS A 125 14.51 -3.68 -6.93
N GLU A 126 14.75 -3.47 -8.22
CA GLU A 126 15.97 -2.82 -8.70
C GLU A 126 16.08 -1.36 -8.21
N GLY A 127 14.95 -0.66 -8.09
CA GLY A 127 14.89 0.68 -7.55
C GLY A 127 15.31 0.73 -6.08
N PHE A 128 14.81 -0.18 -5.24
CA PHE A 128 15.18 -0.23 -3.83
C PHE A 128 16.64 -0.65 -3.62
N ASP A 129 17.17 -1.55 -4.44
CA ASP A 129 18.58 -1.94 -4.41
C ASP A 129 19.50 -0.76 -4.80
N SER A 130 19.11 0.01 -5.81
CA SER A 130 19.85 1.21 -6.23
C SER A 130 19.85 2.30 -5.15
N ILE A 131 18.72 2.53 -4.49
CA ILE A 131 18.62 3.50 -3.39
C ILE A 131 19.47 3.07 -2.19
N SER A 132 19.57 1.75 -1.95
CA SER A 132 20.40 1.21 -0.86
C SER A 132 21.89 1.44 -1.11
N LYS A 133 22.30 1.59 -2.38
CA LYS A 133 23.67 1.96 -2.78
C LYS A 133 23.95 3.47 -2.68
N GLY A 134 22.99 4.27 -2.25
CA GLY A 134 23.13 5.72 -2.09
C GLY A 134 22.67 6.56 -3.27
N ALA A 135 21.98 5.97 -4.25
CA ALA A 135 21.42 6.72 -5.38
C ALA A 135 20.20 7.56 -4.96
N ASN A 136 19.99 8.68 -5.64
CA ASN A 136 18.86 9.58 -5.39
C ASN A 136 17.54 9.01 -5.93
N PRO A 137 16.53 8.73 -5.09
CA PRO A 137 15.25 8.13 -5.54
C PRO A 137 14.48 9.02 -6.53
N VAL A 138 14.62 10.34 -6.43
CA VAL A 138 13.91 11.29 -7.31
C VAL A 138 14.49 11.25 -8.72
N GLU A 139 15.81 11.16 -8.84
CA GLU A 139 16.50 11.04 -10.13
C GLU A 139 16.24 9.69 -10.79
N ILE A 140 16.28 8.60 -10.03
CA ILE A 140 15.90 7.26 -10.53
C ILE A 140 14.50 7.31 -11.12
N ARG A 141 13.53 7.87 -10.40
CA ARG A 141 12.15 8.00 -10.89
C ARG A 141 12.09 8.81 -12.18
N ARG A 142 12.80 9.94 -12.27
CA ARG A 142 12.86 10.76 -13.49
C ARG A 142 13.45 9.97 -14.65
N GLY A 143 14.53 9.22 -14.43
CA GLY A 143 15.16 8.37 -15.43
C GLY A 143 14.23 7.28 -15.96
N VAL A 144 13.51 6.58 -15.07
CA VAL A 144 12.53 5.55 -15.44
C VAL A 144 11.38 6.15 -16.26
N ILE A 145 10.83 7.29 -15.84
CA ILE A 145 9.75 7.97 -16.58
C ILE A 145 10.23 8.44 -17.95
N CYS A 146 11.45 8.98 -18.03
CA CYS A 146 12.06 9.37 -19.30
C CYS A 146 12.11 8.16 -20.24
N PHE A 147 12.69 7.05 -19.81
CA PHE A 147 12.81 5.82 -20.60
C PHE A 147 11.45 5.29 -21.09
N VAL A 148 10.43 5.29 -20.25
CA VAL A 148 9.08 4.83 -20.62
C VAL A 148 8.46 5.74 -21.70
N ASN A 149 8.70 7.04 -21.67
CA ASN A 149 8.15 7.99 -22.64
C ASN A 149 8.90 8.01 -23.97
N THR A 150 10.23 7.84 -23.96
CA THR A 150 11.06 7.93 -25.17
C THR A 150 11.16 6.62 -25.96
N GLY A 151 10.86 5.49 -25.32
CA GLY A 151 10.93 4.16 -25.93
C GLY A 151 12.36 3.73 -26.30
N PRO A 152 12.59 2.44 -26.64
CA PRO A 152 13.91 1.91 -26.96
C PRO A 152 14.52 2.45 -28.28
N CYS A 153 13.84 3.32 -29.02
CA CYS A 153 14.29 3.82 -30.32
C CYS A 153 15.06 5.15 -30.28
N THR A 154 15.29 5.77 -29.12
CA THR A 154 16.04 7.04 -29.01
C THR A 154 17.22 6.94 -28.05
N GLN A 155 18.09 5.94 -28.25
CA GLN A 155 19.49 6.05 -27.79
C GLN A 155 20.25 7.03 -28.69
N SER A 156 19.96 8.31 -28.52
CA SER A 156 20.86 9.40 -28.90
C SER A 156 20.71 10.55 -27.92
N VAL A 157 20.59 10.24 -26.63
CA VAL A 157 20.73 11.25 -25.58
C VAL A 157 21.96 10.88 -24.78
N SER A 158 23.04 11.55 -25.14
CA SER A 158 24.36 11.49 -24.53
C SER A 158 24.25 11.63 -23.01
N PHE A 159 24.49 10.53 -22.29
CA PHE A 159 25.03 10.60 -20.94
C PHE A 159 26.54 10.86 -21.08
N ILE A 160 26.90 12.15 -21.12
CA ILE A 160 28.21 12.68 -20.71
C ILE A 160 27.91 13.71 -19.62
#